data_AF-A0AA37QKA7-F1
#
_entry.id   AF-A0AA37QKA7-F1
#
_cell.length_a   1.000
_cell.length_b   1.000
_cell.length_c   1.000
_cell.angle_alpha   90.00
_cell.angle_beta   90.00
_cell.angle_gamma   90.00
#
_symmetry.space_group_name_H-M   'P 1'
#
loop_
_entity.id
_entity.type
_entity.pdbx_description
1 polymer ?
#
loop_
_entity_poly.entity_id
_entity_poly.type
_entity_poly.pdbx_seq_one_letter_code
_entity_poly.pdbx_strand_id
1 'polypeptide(L)'
;MKGIGRCIRKYRERAGITQEQLAEKVNISTNHLGAIEREVKTPTMDTFVKILNVIGAEPNEALKEVVPVVWKEDISMLEEKLSELTPTQRENVIHILNLIIKEITA
;
A
#
# COMPACT_ATOMS: atom_id res chain seq x y z
N MET A 1 8.54 6.92 -0.45
CA MET A 1 7.24 6.31 -0.10
C MET A 1 6.60 7.18 0.98
N LYS A 2 5.67 8.08 0.62
CA LYS A 2 5.07 9.03 1.58
C LYS A 2 4.04 8.30 2.44
N GLY A 3 4.17 8.30 3.77
CA GLY A 3 3.25 7.67 4.74
C GLY A 3 3.81 6.46 5.48
N ILE A 4 4.90 5.83 4.99
CA ILE A 4 5.53 4.67 5.66
C ILE A 4 6.01 5.02 7.06
N GLY A 5 6.68 6.17 7.23
CA GLY A 5 7.24 6.56 8.53
C GLY A 5 6.17 6.68 9.61
N ARG A 6 5.03 7.30 9.26
CA ARG A 6 3.87 7.40 10.16
C ARG A 6 3.25 6.04 10.47
N CYS A 7 3.15 5.16 9.47
CA CYS A 7 2.66 3.79 9.66
C CYS A 7 3.56 3.02 10.64
N ILE A 8 4.88 3.04 10.44
CA ILE A 8 5.85 2.37 11.33
C ILE A 8 5.67 2.87 12.78
N ARG A 9 5.60 4.19 12.96
CA ARG A 9 5.38 4.78 14.29
C ARG A 9 4.10 4.28 14.95
N LYS A 10 2.99 4.31 14.21
CA LYS A 10 1.68 3.86 14.68
C LYS A 10 1.70 2.39 15.13
N TYR A 11 2.28 1.50 14.34
CA TYR A 11 2.37 0.08 14.68
C TYR A 11 3.37 -0.18 15.82
N ARG A 12 4.47 0.56 15.88
CA ARG A 12 5.40 0.52 17.01
C ARG A 12 4.70 0.91 18.32
N GLU A 13 3.94 2.00 18.31
CA GLU A 13 3.17 2.47 19.47
C GLU A 13 2.08 1.45 19.88
N ARG A 14 1.40 0.81 18.91
CA ARG A 14 0.46 -0.30 19.17
C ARG A 14 1.14 -1.54 19.78
N ALA A 15 2.36 -1.85 19.36
CA ALA A 15 3.16 -2.93 19.93
C ALA A 15 3.72 -2.60 21.32
N GLY A 16 3.56 -1.36 21.80
CA GLY A 16 3.98 -0.94 23.14
C GLY A 16 5.50 -0.85 23.34
N ILE A 17 6.28 -0.74 22.27
CA ILE A 17 7.76 -0.68 22.34
C ILE A 17 8.31 0.73 22.02
N THR A 18 9.45 1.07 22.64
CA THR A 18 10.13 2.35 22.40
C THR A 18 10.89 2.36 21.07
N GLN A 19 11.33 3.55 20.63
CA GLN A 19 12.19 3.65 19.44
C GLN A 19 13.51 2.92 19.65
N GLU A 20 14.09 2.99 20.85
CA GLU A 20 15.33 2.30 21.21
C GLU A 20 15.15 0.79 21.09
N GLN A 21 14.07 0.25 21.65
CA GLN A 21 13.77 -1.19 21.59
C GLN A 21 13.56 -1.69 20.15
N LEU A 22 12.83 -0.92 19.32
CA LEU A 22 12.66 -1.30 17.92
C LEU A 22 13.98 -1.19 17.15
N ALA A 23 14.73 -0.11 17.33
CA ALA A 23 16.00 0.14 16.65
C ALA A 23 17.03 -0.95 16.97
N GLU A 24 17.11 -1.37 18.23
CA GLU A 24 17.94 -2.49 18.69
C GLU A 24 17.54 -3.79 17.98
N LYS A 25 16.24 -4.13 17.97
CA LYS A 25 15.74 -5.37 17.35
C LYS A 25 15.96 -5.45 15.84
N VAL A 26 16.00 -4.31 15.14
CA VAL A 26 16.23 -4.25 13.68
C VAL A 26 17.66 -3.88 13.31
N ASN A 27 18.55 -3.76 14.31
CA ASN A 27 19.97 -3.43 14.17
C ASN A 27 20.23 -2.13 13.39
N ILE A 28 19.56 -1.05 13.80
CA ILE A 28 19.82 0.32 13.32
C ILE A 28 19.96 1.27 14.52
N SER A 29 20.48 2.48 14.31
CA SER A 29 20.51 3.48 15.37
C SER A 29 19.12 4.04 15.66
N THR A 30 18.84 4.38 16.92
CA THR A 30 17.59 5.06 17.32
C THR A 30 17.37 6.34 16.52
N ASN A 31 18.43 7.09 16.23
CA ASN A 31 18.36 8.29 15.39
C ASN A 31 17.93 7.97 13.95
N HIS A 32 18.39 6.84 13.38
CA HIS A 32 17.96 6.41 12.05
C HIS A 32 16.48 6.03 12.07
N LEU A 33 16.04 5.25 13.06
CA LEU A 33 14.62 4.92 13.23
C LEU A 33 13.76 6.18 13.38
N GLY A 34 14.17 7.12 14.23
CA GLY A 34 13.46 8.38 14.43
C GLY A 34 13.42 9.26 13.17
N ALA A 35 14.45 9.21 12.31
CA ALA A 35 14.43 9.86 11.00
C ALA A 35 13.48 9.17 10.01
N ILE A 36 13.35 7.84 10.10
CA ILE A 36 12.36 7.06 9.32
C ILE A 36 10.94 7.42 9.75
N GLU A 37 10.64 7.40 11.05
CA GLU A 37 9.29 7.69 11.58
C GLU A 37 8.81 9.11 11.29
N ARG A 38 9.73 10.08 11.22
CA ARG A 38 9.45 11.48 10.83
C ARG A 38 9.47 11.72 9.32
N GLU A 39 9.65 10.68 8.51
CA GLU A 39 9.72 10.74 7.04
C GLU A 39 10.90 11.56 6.48
N VAL A 40 11.94 11.78 7.28
CA VAL A 40 13.18 12.44 6.84
C VAL A 40 14.07 11.46 6.07
N LYS A 41 14.00 10.16 6.42
CA LYS A 41 14.69 9.09 5.69
C LYS A 41 13.70 8.01 5.25
N THR A 42 13.97 7.42 4.09
CA THR A 42 13.26 6.22 3.62
C THR A 42 14.10 4.99 3.99
N PRO A 43 13.54 3.98 4.67
CA PRO A 43 14.25 2.74 4.95
C PRO A 43 14.52 1.97 3.65
N THR A 44 15.53 1.11 3.65
CA THR A 44 15.67 0.09 2.58
C THR A 44 14.55 -0.94 2.72
N MET A 45 14.29 -1.71 1.65
CA MET A 45 13.30 -2.79 1.73
C MET A 45 13.63 -3.82 2.81
N ASP A 46 14.91 -4.16 2.98
CA ASP A 46 15.36 -5.06 4.05
C ASP A 46 15.07 -4.51 5.45
N THR A 47 15.41 -3.24 5.71
CA THR A 47 15.09 -2.59 6.99
C THR A 47 13.59 -2.49 7.21
N PHE A 48 12.82 -2.19 6.17
CA PHE A 48 11.37 -2.12 6.24
C PHE A 48 10.75 -3.47 6.63
N VAL A 49 11.16 -4.57 5.97
CA VAL A 49 10.69 -5.92 6.31
C VAL A 49 11.06 -6.30 7.74
N LYS A 50 12.29 -6.01 8.18
CA LYS A 50 12.72 -6.25 9.57
C LYS A 50 11.86 -5.51 10.58
N ILE A 51 11.54 -4.25 10.31
CA ILE A 51 10.67 -3.43 11.16
C ILE A 51 9.28 -4.06 11.26
N LEU A 52 8.66 -4.41 10.12
CA LEU A 52 7.32 -5.01 10.09
C LEU A 52 7.25 -6.32 10.90
N ASN A 53 8.27 -7.18 10.74
CA ASN A 53 8.35 -8.44 11.48
C ASN A 53 8.44 -8.23 12.99
N VAL A 54 9.18 -7.21 13.45
CA VAL A 54 9.33 -6.92 14.88
C VAL A 54 8.04 -6.35 15.48
N ILE A 55 7.35 -5.46 14.76
CA ILE A 55 6.13 -4.81 15.25
C ILE A 55 4.86 -5.64 14.99
N GLY A 56 4.99 -6.82 14.37
CA GLY A 56 3.88 -7.74 14.08
C GLY A 56 2.88 -7.18 13.07
N ALA A 57 3.32 -6.33 12.14
CA ALA A 57 2.46 -5.74 11.12
C ALA A 57 2.49 -6.56 9.84
N GLU A 58 1.33 -6.94 9.32
CA GLU A 58 1.25 -7.50 7.97
C GLU A 58 1.67 -6.44 6.94
N PRO A 59 2.54 -6.78 5.98
CA PRO A 59 2.99 -5.82 4.95
C PRO A 59 1.83 -5.18 4.19
N ASN A 60 0.76 -5.95 3.93
CA ASN A 60 -0.39 -5.45 3.20
C ASN A 60 -1.18 -4.42 4.01
N GLU A 61 -1.35 -4.63 5.31
CA GLU A 61 -1.96 -3.65 6.23
C GLU A 61 -1.12 -2.38 6.31
N ALA A 62 0.20 -2.53 6.44
CA ALA A 62 1.11 -1.39 6.47
C ALA A 62 1.14 -0.62 5.14
N LEU A 63 0.96 -1.29 4.00
CA LEU A 63 0.97 -0.66 2.67
C LEU A 63 -0.38 -0.05 2.29
N LYS A 64 -1.52 -0.58 2.76
CA LYS A 64 -2.85 0.01 2.53
C LYS A 64 -2.94 1.47 2.99
N GLU A 65 -2.21 1.85 4.04
CA GLU A 65 -2.19 3.23 4.56
C GLU A 65 -1.39 4.20 3.68
N VAL A 66 -0.66 3.71 2.68
CA VAL A 66 0.43 4.43 2.02
C VAL A 66 0.34 4.36 0.50
N VAL A 67 -0.14 3.22 0.01
CA VAL A 67 -0.46 2.98 -1.39
C VAL A 67 -1.96 3.21 -1.50
N PRO A 68 -2.43 4.26 -2.17
CA PRO A 68 -3.84 4.37 -2.49
C PRO A 68 -4.19 3.10 -3.27
N VAL A 69 -5.05 2.26 -2.68
CA VAL A 69 -5.60 1.10 -3.36
C VAL A 69 -6.45 1.68 -4.48
N VAL A 70 -5.87 1.79 -5.67
CA VAL A 70 -6.59 2.15 -6.88
C VAL A 70 -7.54 0.98 -7.11
N TRP A 71 -8.82 1.15 -6.76
CA TRP A 71 -9.99 0.33 -7.08
C TRP A 71 -9.67 -0.89 -7.96
N LYS A 72 -9.05 -1.92 -7.36
CA LYS A 72 -8.49 -3.05 -8.12
C LYS A 72 -9.41 -4.25 -8.13
N GLU A 73 -10.19 -4.43 -7.06
CA GLU A 73 -11.14 -5.54 -6.94
C GLU A 73 -12.22 -5.44 -8.03
N ASP A 74 -12.78 -4.25 -8.28
CA ASP A 74 -13.84 -4.08 -9.29
C ASP A 74 -13.33 -4.18 -10.74
N ILE A 75 -12.16 -3.60 -11.04
CA ILE A 75 -11.62 -3.60 -12.41
C ILE A 75 -11.09 -4.98 -12.81
N SER A 76 -10.42 -5.69 -11.89
CA SER A 76 -9.94 -7.05 -12.18
C SER A 76 -11.08 -8.04 -12.40
N MET A 77 -12.19 -7.92 -11.68
CA MET A 77 -13.40 -8.71 -11.95
C MET A 77 -14.05 -8.35 -13.30
N LEU A 78 -14.01 -7.09 -13.70
CA LEU A 78 -14.49 -6.66 -15.01
C LEU A 78 -13.61 -7.22 -16.14
N GLU A 79 -12.29 -7.19 -15.97
CA GLU A 79 -11.33 -7.76 -16.93
C GLU A 79 -11.56 -9.26 -17.15
N GLU A 80 -11.77 -10.02 -16.06
CA GLU A 80 -12.10 -11.44 -16.12
C GLU A 80 -13.38 -11.67 -16.94
N LYS A 81 -14.47 -10.96 -16.60
CA LYS A 81 -15.75 -11.08 -17.32
C LYS A 81 -15.64 -10.69 -18.79
N LEU A 82 -14.87 -9.64 -19.13
CA LEU A 82 -14.64 -9.23 -20.52
C LEU A 82 -13.85 -10.28 -21.31
N SER A 83 -12.97 -11.03 -20.65
CA SER A 83 -12.17 -12.09 -21.28
C SER A 83 -13.01 -13.27 -21.75
N GLU A 84 -14.12 -13.56 -21.05
CA GLU A 84 -15.06 -14.65 -21.35
C GLU A 84 -16.02 -14.34 -22.51
N LEU A 85 -16.13 -13.07 -22.91
CA LEU A 85 -17.05 -12.63 -23.96
C LEU A 85 -16.52 -12.95 -25.36
N THR A 86 -17.46 -13.18 -26.28
CA THR A 86 -17.17 -13.21 -27.72
C THR A 86 -16.69 -11.82 -28.21
N PRO A 87 -15.96 -11.74 -29.33
CA PRO A 87 -15.48 -10.46 -29.87
C PRO A 87 -16.59 -9.41 -30.02
N THR A 88 -17.75 -9.79 -30.58
CA THR A 88 -18.89 -8.88 -30.78
C THR A 88 -19.51 -8.41 -29.46
N GLN A 89 -19.67 -9.31 -28.48
CA GLN A 89 -20.18 -8.92 -27.15
C GLN A 89 -19.22 -7.96 -26.45
N ARG A 90 -17.91 -8.22 -26.52
CA ARG A 90 -16.88 -7.36 -25.94
C ARG A 90 -16.88 -5.97 -26.58
N GLU A 91 -16.99 -5.90 -27.91
CA GLU A 91 -17.08 -4.64 -28.66
C GLU A 91 -18.30 -3.82 -28.23
N ASN A 92 -19.46 -4.46 -28.07
CA ASN A 92 -20.68 -3.80 -27.59
C ASN A 92 -20.52 -3.24 -26.17
N VAL A 93 -19.90 -4.01 -25.25
CA VAL A 93 -19.66 -3.55 -23.88
C VAL A 93 -18.70 -2.37 -23.85
N ILE A 94 -17.59 -2.44 -24.59
CA ILE A 94 -16.62 -1.34 -24.69
C ILE A 94 -17.30 -0.08 -25.24
N HIS A 95 -18.17 -0.23 -26.24
CA HIS A 95 -18.91 0.90 -26.80
C HIS A 95 -19.78 1.60 -25.74
N ILE A 96 -20.56 0.84 -24.96
CA ILE A 96 -21.40 1.39 -23.88
C ILE A 96 -20.54 2.08 -22.81
N LEU A 97 -19.44 1.45 -22.39
CA LEU A 97 -18.54 2.04 -21.39
C LEU A 97 -17.98 3.38 -21.86
N ASN A 98 -17.59 3.48 -23.14
CA ASN A 98 -17.13 4.75 -23.72
C ASN A 98 -18.21 5.83 -23.74
N LEU A 99 -19.48 5.46 -23.96
CA LEU A 99 -20.60 6.41 -23.88
C LEU A 99 -20.77 6.94 -22.45
N ILE A 100 -20.76 6.04 -21.46
CA ILE A 100 -20.88 6.41 -20.05
C ILE A 100 -19.71 7.30 -19.61
N ILE A 101 -18.48 6.94 -19.98
CA ILE A 101 -17.29 7.74 -19.66
C ILE A 101 -17.42 9.14 -20.26
N LYS A 102 -17.85 9.25 -21.51
CA LYS A 102 -18.08 10.54 -22.18
C LYS A 102 -19.12 11.39 -21.47
N GLU A 103 -20.20 10.77 -20.96
CA GLU A 103 -21.27 11.47 -20.24
C GLU A 103 -20.79 12.02 -18.89
N ILE A 104 -20.02 11.25 -18.12
CA ILE A 104 -19.56 11.66 -16.78
C ILE A 104 -18.32 12.58 -16.79
N THR A 105 -17.63 12.69 -17.93
CA THR A 105 -16.43 13.54 -18.10
C THR A 105 -16.71 14.85 -18.84
N ALA A 106 -17.95 15.05 -19.29
CA ALA A 106 -18.44 16.28 -19.93
C ALA A 106 -18.95 17.29 -18.89
#